data_AF-A0A7Y9DTR0-F1
#
_entry.id   AF-A0A7Y9DTR0-F1
#
_cell.length_a   1.000
_cell.length_b   1.000
_cell.length_c   1.000
_cell.angle_alpha   90.00
_cell.angle_beta   90.00
_cell.angle_gamma   90.00
#
_symmetry.space_group_name_H-M   'P 1'
#
loop_
_entity.id
_entity.type
_entity.pdbx_description
1 polymer ?
#
loop_
_entity_poly.entity_id
_entity_poly.type
_entity_poly.pdbx_seq_one_letter_code
_entity_poly.pdbx_strand_id
1 'polypeptide(L)'
;MDVWIAEVGAENAELLATRSRTSVLAREYRPEDLGDGRIRYSKRALGASRELSEEEEGAITDDAEGLRVWVGDDAYDLEEV
;
A
#
# COMPACT_ATOMS: atom_id res chain seq x y z
N MET A 1 8.76 7.96 13.13
CA MET A 1 8.75 7.87 11.66
C MET A 1 7.42 7.26 11.35
N ASP A 2 6.54 8.00 10.70
CA ASP A 2 5.16 7.56 10.49
C ASP A 2 5.15 6.38 9.50
N VAL A 3 4.52 5.28 9.90
CA VAL A 3 4.37 4.04 9.12
C VAL A 3 2.93 3.57 9.21
N TRP A 4 2.44 3.03 8.10
CA TRP A 4 1.08 2.50 8.01
C TRP A 4 1.10 1.04 7.61
N ILE A 5 0.20 0.25 8.18
CA ILE A 5 0.07 -1.18 7.89
C ILE A 5 -1.38 -1.48 7.50
N ALA A 6 -1.55 -2.33 6.49
CA ALA A 6 -2.85 -2.91 6.13
C ALA A 6 -2.76 -4.45 6.07
N GLU A 7 -3.86 -5.11 6.43
CA GLU A 7 -4.06 -6.55 6.27
C GLU A 7 -4.80 -6.81 4.95
N VAL A 8 -4.06 -7.17 3.90
CA VAL A 8 -4.56 -7.28 2.52
C VAL A 8 -4.63 -8.72 2.00
N GLY A 9 -4.08 -9.68 2.77
CA GLY A 9 -3.89 -11.06 2.32
C GLY A 9 -2.59 -11.25 1.54
N ALA A 10 -2.07 -12.49 1.53
CA ALA A 10 -0.71 -12.78 1.05
C ALA A 10 -0.51 -12.43 -0.43
N GLU A 11 -1.49 -12.72 -1.29
CA GLU A 11 -1.41 -12.44 -2.73
C GLU A 11 -1.33 -10.93 -3.02
N ASN A 12 -2.17 -10.14 -2.34
CA ASN A 12 -2.20 -8.69 -2.50
C ASN A 12 -0.95 -8.05 -1.91
N ALA A 13 -0.43 -8.54 -0.78
CA ALA A 13 0.80 -8.04 -0.20
C ALA A 13 1.99 -8.24 -1.16
N GLU A 14 2.11 -9.42 -1.77
CA GLU A 14 3.12 -9.70 -2.80
C GLU A 14 2.95 -8.78 -4.01
N LEU A 15 1.73 -8.64 -4.51
CA LEU A 15 1.40 -7.80 -5.66
C LEU A 15 1.81 -6.35 -5.41
N LEU A 16 1.41 -5.77 -4.28
CA LEU A 16 1.70 -4.38 -3.93
C LEU A 16 3.21 -4.15 -3.80
N ALA A 17 3.93 -5.07 -3.18
CA ALA A 17 5.37 -4.94 -2.94
C ALA A 17 6.23 -5.15 -4.21
N THR A 18 5.77 -6.00 -5.15
CA THR A 18 6.65 -6.50 -6.23
C THR A 18 6.13 -6.29 -7.64
N ARG A 19 4.83 -6.05 -7.83
CA ARG A 19 4.19 -5.96 -9.15
C ARG A 19 3.43 -4.66 -9.39
N SER A 20 3.17 -3.87 -8.34
CA SER A 20 2.59 -2.52 -8.49
C SER A 20 3.53 -1.59 -9.26
N ARG A 21 3.00 -0.45 -9.73
CA ARG A 21 3.81 0.60 -10.40
C ARG A 21 4.96 1.12 -9.55
N THR A 22 4.83 1.10 -8.23
CA THR A 22 5.89 1.54 -7.32
C THR A 22 7.06 0.55 -7.24
N SER A 23 6.90 -0.71 -7.70
CA SER A 23 7.93 -1.76 -7.64
C SER A 23 9.27 -1.38 -8.30
N VAL A 24 9.23 -0.52 -9.33
CA VAL A 24 10.41 -0.04 -10.07
C VAL A 24 11.14 1.11 -9.38
N LEU A 25 10.57 1.70 -8.32
CA LEU A 25 11.17 2.81 -7.59
C LEU A 25 12.29 2.35 -6.65
N ALA A 26 13.05 3.32 -6.13
CA ALA A 26 13.99 3.06 -5.05
C ALA A 26 13.25 2.53 -3.80
N ARG A 27 13.88 1.61 -3.05
CA ARG A 27 13.24 0.82 -1.99
C ARG A 27 12.49 1.65 -0.93
N GLU A 28 12.95 2.85 -0.63
CA GLU A 28 12.32 3.75 0.36
C GLU A 28 10.94 4.30 -0.07
N TYR A 29 10.63 4.28 -1.38
CA TYR A 29 9.36 4.69 -1.97
C TYR A 29 8.45 3.50 -2.29
N ARG A 30 8.82 2.29 -1.87
CA ARG A 30 8.05 1.07 -2.14
C ARG A 30 7.35 0.60 -0.88
N PRO A 31 6.12 0.08 -1.00
CA PRO A 31 5.54 -0.71 0.07
C PRO A 31 6.35 -1.99 0.30
N GLU A 32 6.34 -2.48 1.54
CA GLU A 32 7.09 -3.67 1.95
C GLU A 32 6.13 -4.73 2.47
N ASP A 33 6.13 -5.90 1.82
CA ASP A 33 5.44 -7.09 2.30
C ASP A 33 6.11 -7.57 3.61
N LEU A 34 5.34 -7.60 4.70
CA LEU A 34 5.79 -8.04 6.02
C LEU A 34 5.54 -9.54 6.26
N GLY A 35 4.91 -10.24 5.31
CA GLY A 35 4.39 -11.59 5.50
C GLY A 35 3.04 -11.60 6.23
N ASP A 36 2.43 -12.79 6.28
CA ASP A 36 1.10 -13.03 6.86
C ASP A 36 0.00 -12.13 6.26
N GLY A 37 0.17 -11.70 5.00
CA GLY A 37 -0.79 -10.85 4.31
C GLY A 37 -0.78 -9.38 4.73
N ARG A 38 0.32 -8.91 5.33
CA ARG A 38 0.46 -7.52 5.77
C ARG A 38 1.39 -6.73 4.86
N ILE A 39 0.98 -5.51 4.54
CA ILE A 39 1.74 -4.58 3.70
C ILE A 39 2.07 -3.32 4.51
N ARG A 40 3.32 -2.86 4.46
CA ARG A 40 3.78 -1.65 5.15
C ARG A 40 4.07 -0.52 4.18
N TYR A 41 3.57 0.67 4.50
CA TYR A 41 3.93 1.91 3.85
C TYR A 41 4.74 2.79 4.80
N SER A 42 5.93 3.21 4.35
CA SER A 42 6.58 4.39 4.93
C SER A 42 5.87 5.65 4.43
N LYS A 43 6.09 6.80 5.07
CA LYS A 43 5.58 8.09 4.57
C LYS A 43 5.93 8.35 3.09
N ARG A 44 7.12 7.95 2.66
CA ARG A 44 7.57 8.10 1.27
C ARG A 44 6.86 7.12 0.34
N ALA A 45 6.70 5.88 0.77
CA ALA A 45 5.97 4.87 0.00
C ALA A 45 4.49 5.24 -0.14
N LEU A 46 3.84 5.70 0.93
CA LEU A 46 2.45 6.13 0.91
C LEU A 46 2.25 7.29 -0.08
N GLY A 47 3.13 8.28 -0.06
CA GLY A 47 3.11 9.39 -1.01
C GLY A 47 3.30 8.93 -2.46
N ALA A 48 4.25 8.03 -2.71
CA ALA A 48 4.47 7.48 -4.04
C ALA A 48 3.28 6.68 -4.56
N SER A 49 2.65 5.85 -3.72
CA SER A 49 1.47 5.07 -4.10
C SER A 49 0.24 5.96 -4.32
N ARG A 50 0.07 7.05 -3.55
CA ARG A 50 -0.98 8.06 -3.83
C ARG A 50 -0.83 8.71 -5.20
N GLU A 51 0.39 8.97 -5.63
CA GLU A 51 0.65 9.68 -6.88
C GLU A 51 0.58 8.75 -8.11
N LEU A 52 1.02 7.49 -7.96
CA LEU A 52 1.32 6.64 -9.10
C LEU A 52 0.41 5.43 -9.26
N SER A 53 -0.21 4.93 -8.18
CA SER A 53 -1.04 3.72 -8.24
C SER A 53 -2.44 4.03 -8.75
N GLU A 54 -2.97 3.16 -9.60
CA GLU A 54 -4.38 3.15 -10.00
C GLU A 54 -5.20 2.25 -9.07
N GLU A 55 -6.54 2.39 -9.07
CA GLU A 55 -7.46 1.71 -8.14
C GLU A 55 -7.26 0.19 -8.11
N GLU A 56 -6.97 -0.41 -9.25
CA GLU A 56 -6.75 -1.87 -9.37
C GLU A 56 -5.37 -2.35 -8.88
N GLU A 57 -4.42 -1.44 -8.61
CA GLU A 57 -3.00 -1.76 -8.41
C GLU A 57 -2.40 -1.24 -7.08
N GLY A 58 -3.24 -0.77 -6.15
CA GLY A 58 -2.78 -0.19 -4.87
C GLY A 58 -3.01 1.30 -4.71
N ALA A 59 -4.08 1.86 -5.28
CA ALA A 59 -4.43 3.26 -5.05
C ALA A 59 -4.66 3.52 -3.57
N ILE A 60 -4.31 4.73 -3.13
CA ILE A 60 -4.47 5.14 -1.75
C ILE A 60 -5.51 6.25 -1.69
N THR A 61 -6.56 6.07 -0.88
CA THR A 61 -7.56 7.11 -0.61
C THR A 61 -7.50 7.56 0.84
N ASP A 62 -7.85 8.82 1.07
CA ASP A 62 -7.81 9.50 2.37
C ASP A 62 -9.10 10.31 2.50
N ASP A 63 -10.11 9.66 3.07
CA ASP A 63 -11.47 10.18 3.10
C ASP A 63 -12.00 10.25 4.54
N ALA A 64 -13.28 10.60 4.71
CA ALA A 64 -13.93 10.60 6.02
C ALA A 64 -13.95 9.22 6.71
N GLU A 65 -13.72 8.15 5.95
CA GLU A 65 -13.64 6.76 6.44
C GLU A 65 -12.22 6.37 6.88
N GLY A 66 -11.22 7.24 6.65
CA GLY A 66 -9.83 6.98 6.97
C GLY A 66 -8.95 6.73 5.75
N LEU A 67 -7.72 6.29 6.01
CA LEU A 67 -6.72 5.96 5.01
C LEU A 67 -6.90 4.52 4.55
N ARG A 68 -7.02 4.28 3.24
CA ARG A 68 -7.22 2.93 2.68
C ARG A 68 -6.33 2.66 1.48
N VAL A 69 -6.01 1.39 1.24
CA VAL A 69 -5.41 0.88 0.01
C VAL A 69 -6.43 0.05 -0.76
N TRP A 70 -6.52 0.28 -2.07
CA TRP A 70 -7.44 -0.42 -2.98
C TRP A 70 -6.68 -1.45 -3.81
N VAL A 71 -7.21 -2.68 -3.88
CA VAL A 71 -6.70 -3.75 -4.74
C VAL A 71 -7.87 -4.41 -5.44
N GLY A 72 -7.98 -4.17 -6.75
CA GLY A 72 -9.19 -4.55 -7.50
C GLY A 72 -10.41 -3.76 -7.01
N ASP A 73 -11.45 -4.46 -6.54
CA ASP A 73 -12.69 -3.86 -6.01
C ASP A 73 -12.69 -3.78 -4.48
N ASP A 74 -11.66 -4.35 -3.82
CA ASP A 74 -11.56 -4.42 -2.36
C ASP A 74 -10.72 -3.26 -1.81
N ALA A 75 -11.15 -2.72 -0.66
CA ALA A 75 -10.44 -1.69 0.09
C ALA A 75 -10.02 -2.22 1.47
N TYR A 76 -8.81 -1.85 1.90
CA TYR A 76 -8.24 -2.29 3.17
C TYR A 76 -7.74 -1.08 3.97
N ASP A 77 -8.08 -1.04 5.25
CA ASP A 77 -7.69 0.06 6.14
C ASP A 77 -6.18 0.08 6.41
N LEU A 78 -5.61 1.29 6.35
CA LEU A 78 -4.22 1.57 6.68
C LEU A 78 -4.13 2.23 8.05
N GLU A 79 -3.61 1.48 9.02
CA GLU A 79 -3.48 1.94 10.40
C GLU A 79 -2.06 2.47 10.66
N GLU A 80 -1.95 3.65 11.28
CA GLU A 80 -0.66 4.21 11.70
C GLU A 80 -0.14 3.47 12.95
N VAL A 81 1.13 3.05 12.95
CA VAL A 81 1.78 2.26 14.03
C VAL A 81 3.05 2.88 14.60
#